data_AF-A0A2K1IBL3-F1
#
_entry.id   AF-A0A2K1IBL3-F1
#
_cell.length_a   1.000
_cell.length_b   1.000
_cell.length_c   1.000
_cell.angle_alpha   90.00
_cell.angle_beta   90.00
_cell.angle_gamma   90.00
#
_symmetry.space_group_name_H-M   'P 1'
#
loop_
_entity.id
_entity.type
_entity.pdbx_description
1 polymer ?
#
loop_
_entity_poly.entity_id
_entity_poly.type
_entity_poly.pdbx_seq_one_letter_code
_entity_poly.pdbx_strand_id
1 'polypeptide(L)'
;MDQVPPFQRICVFCGSCGGKKPIYTQVAEDLGNELVKRGIDLVYGGGSIGLMGTVAQAVQDAGGHVIGVIPMALLPKEVCGKTEGDLVAVDDIHQRKSEMASRADAFIALPGGFGTFEEFLEIITWAQLGIHKKPIGLLNVEGYYDSMFSMFDKALKEGFVNQASHNIVIFAPTLAELLDKLKSYTPLVDISVPELQWATVASRPVKRQHNGSSGTASSAMRGSTTAASSASGARAFRALPNIVSLATTGGRCGLVNDVRCSGLLRCFQPPHAHQFNIWGKLTSICGASGVSMAAVPARRPV
;
A
#
# COMPACT_ATOMS: atom_id res chain seq x y z
N MET A 1 -30.75 11.21 -24.41
CA MET A 1 -31.09 10.72 -23.06
C MET A 1 -29.76 10.53 -22.36
N ASP A 2 -29.30 11.54 -21.64
CA ASP A 2 -28.04 11.46 -20.91
C ASP A 2 -28.22 10.48 -19.76
N GLN A 3 -27.61 9.31 -19.93
CA GLN A 3 -27.58 8.25 -18.94
C GLN A 3 -26.73 8.77 -17.78
N VAL A 4 -27.38 9.18 -16.69
CA VAL A 4 -26.74 9.51 -15.42
C VAL A 4 -25.67 8.44 -15.12
N PRO A 5 -24.41 8.83 -14.84
CA PRO A 5 -23.37 7.86 -14.53
C PRO A 5 -23.81 7.00 -13.34
N PRO A 6 -23.51 5.69 -13.32
CA PRO A 6 -23.88 4.81 -12.20
C PRO A 6 -23.16 5.16 -10.88
N PHE A 7 -22.17 6.05 -10.93
CA PHE A 7 -21.42 6.57 -9.79
C PHE A 7 -21.17 8.07 -9.97
N GLN A 8 -21.26 8.85 -8.89
CA GLN A 8 -21.09 10.31 -8.91
C GLN A 8 -19.67 10.72 -8.53
N ARG A 9 -18.97 9.89 -7.74
CA ARG A 9 -17.62 10.17 -7.25
C ARG A 9 -16.67 9.00 -7.48
N ILE A 10 -15.47 9.30 -7.98
CA ILE A 10 -14.39 8.32 -8.09
C ILE A 10 -13.25 8.71 -7.18
N CYS A 11 -12.80 7.76 -6.35
CA CYS A 11 -11.56 7.89 -5.61
C CYS A 11 -10.38 7.46 -6.46
N VAL A 12 -9.40 8.34 -6.65
CA VAL A 12 -8.18 8.06 -7.41
C VAL A 12 -6.99 7.92 -6.48
N PHE A 13 -6.40 6.72 -6.47
CA PHE A 13 -5.10 6.45 -5.85
C PHE A 13 -4.01 6.64 -6.90
N CYS A 14 -3.01 7.47 -6.63
CA CYS A 14 -1.94 7.76 -7.59
C CYS A 14 -0.66 8.23 -6.89
N GLY A 15 0.45 8.24 -7.61
CA GLY A 15 1.74 8.64 -7.05
C GLY A 15 1.80 10.12 -6.65
N SER A 16 2.41 10.39 -5.49
CA SER A 16 2.83 11.74 -5.07
C SER A 16 3.97 12.32 -5.92
N CYS A 17 4.50 11.55 -6.87
CA CYS A 17 5.50 11.94 -7.86
C CYS A 17 4.96 11.67 -9.28
N GLY A 18 5.34 12.47 -10.27
CA GLY A 18 4.90 12.29 -11.67
C GLY A 18 5.50 11.08 -12.41
N GLY A 19 6.44 10.36 -11.78
CA GLY A 19 7.19 9.28 -12.41
C GLY A 19 8.25 9.79 -13.41
N LYS A 20 8.92 8.86 -14.09
CA LYS A 20 10.02 9.18 -15.02
C LYS A 20 9.56 9.40 -16.46
N LYS A 21 8.38 8.88 -16.82
CA LYS A 21 7.84 8.96 -18.18
C LYS A 21 6.71 10.00 -18.19
N PRO A 22 6.70 10.93 -19.16
CA PRO A 22 5.69 11.99 -19.22
C PRO A 22 4.27 11.46 -19.43
N ILE A 23 4.13 10.27 -20.01
CA ILE A 23 2.83 9.61 -20.23
C ILE A 23 2.02 9.43 -18.95
N TYR A 24 2.66 9.26 -17.78
CA TYR A 24 1.93 9.10 -16.52
C TYR A 24 1.21 10.38 -16.12
N THR A 25 1.88 11.53 -16.27
CA THR A 25 1.29 12.84 -16.04
C THR A 25 0.18 13.12 -17.05
N GLN A 26 0.41 12.82 -18.34
CA GLN A 26 -0.61 12.99 -19.38
C GLN A 26 -1.87 12.18 -19.06
N VAL A 27 -1.72 10.93 -18.65
CA VAL A 27 -2.87 10.07 -18.31
C VAL A 27 -3.62 10.58 -17.06
N ALA A 28 -2.91 11.16 -16.08
CA ALA A 28 -3.56 11.76 -14.92
C ALA A 28 -4.39 13.01 -15.31
N GLU A 29 -3.88 13.83 -16.23
CA GLU A 29 -4.59 14.97 -16.80
C GLU A 29 -5.81 14.52 -17.63
N ASP A 30 -5.62 13.54 -18.52
CA ASP A 30 -6.68 12.96 -19.34
C ASP A 30 -7.79 12.36 -18.47
N LEU A 31 -7.43 11.67 -17.38
CA LEU A 31 -8.39 11.16 -16.41
C LEU A 31 -9.21 12.29 -15.81
N GLY A 32 -8.57 13.35 -15.29
CA GLY A 32 -9.28 14.46 -14.67
C GLY A 32 -10.28 15.12 -15.63
N ASN A 33 -9.86 15.39 -16.86
CA ASN A 33 -10.73 15.93 -17.90
C ASN A 33 -11.91 15.00 -18.24
N GLU A 34 -11.66 13.70 -18.32
CA GLU A 34 -12.69 12.72 -18.66
C GLU A 34 -13.71 12.50 -17.53
N LEU A 35 -13.28 12.60 -16.26
CA LEU A 35 -14.20 12.58 -15.12
C LEU A 35 -15.23 13.71 -15.24
N VAL A 36 -14.77 14.94 -15.48
CA VAL A 36 -15.66 16.10 -15.59
C VAL A 36 -16.56 16.03 -16.80
N LYS A 37 -16.05 15.60 -17.97
CA LYS A 37 -16.88 15.36 -19.17
C LYS A 37 -18.02 14.38 -18.91
N ARG A 38 -17.81 13.41 -18.01
CA ARG A 38 -18.81 12.43 -17.60
C ARG A 38 -19.67 12.88 -16.42
N GLY A 39 -19.45 14.08 -15.87
CA GLY A 39 -20.16 14.58 -14.70
C GLY A 39 -19.82 13.83 -13.42
N ILE A 40 -18.55 13.44 -13.26
CA ILE A 40 -18.04 12.67 -12.13
C ILE A 40 -17.07 13.53 -11.32
N ASP A 41 -17.27 13.58 -10.00
CA ASP A 41 -16.43 14.29 -9.05
C ASP A 41 -15.21 13.44 -8.63
N LEU A 42 -14.13 14.13 -8.24
CA LEU A 42 -12.89 13.50 -7.79
C LEU A 42 -12.80 13.43 -6.26
N VAL A 43 -12.50 12.24 -5.74
CA VAL A 43 -12.00 12.03 -4.37
C VAL A 43 -10.54 11.59 -4.45
N TYR A 44 -9.66 12.14 -3.61
CA TYR A 44 -8.25 11.74 -3.61
C TYR A 44 -7.55 12.08 -2.28
N GLY A 45 -6.23 11.82 -2.20
CA GLY A 45 -5.44 11.99 -0.98
C GLY A 45 -5.03 13.41 -0.59
N GLY A 46 -5.50 14.46 -1.28
CA GLY A 46 -5.31 15.86 -0.85
C GLY A 46 -3.94 16.50 -1.10
N GLY A 47 -2.99 15.79 -1.71
CA GLY A 47 -1.67 16.32 -2.07
C GLY A 47 -1.68 17.24 -3.29
N SER A 48 -0.74 18.18 -3.38
CA SER A 48 -0.67 19.17 -4.48
C SER A 48 0.43 18.90 -5.51
N ILE A 49 1.16 17.79 -5.38
CA ILE A 49 2.32 17.46 -6.23
C ILE A 49 2.17 16.11 -6.93
N GLY A 50 2.99 15.88 -7.96
CA GLY A 50 2.99 14.63 -8.72
C GLY A 50 1.66 14.37 -9.43
N LEU A 51 1.31 13.11 -9.61
CA LEU A 51 0.07 12.74 -10.30
C LEU A 51 -1.17 13.16 -9.51
N MET A 52 -1.07 13.21 -8.18
CA MET A 52 -2.12 13.70 -7.29
C MET A 52 -2.49 15.16 -7.60
N GLY A 53 -1.48 16.03 -7.69
CA GLY A 53 -1.70 17.42 -8.08
C GLY A 53 -2.22 17.55 -9.51
N THR A 54 -1.66 16.78 -10.44
CA THR A 54 -2.08 16.81 -11.86
C THR A 54 -3.55 16.44 -12.05
N VAL A 55 -4.01 15.34 -11.46
CA VAL A 55 -5.42 14.93 -11.61
C VAL A 55 -6.37 15.92 -10.94
N ALA A 56 -6.01 16.44 -9.76
CA ALA A 56 -6.80 17.44 -9.05
C ALA A 56 -6.91 18.75 -9.84
N GLN A 57 -5.79 19.23 -10.39
CA GLN A 57 -5.77 20.43 -11.23
C GLN A 57 -6.61 20.25 -12.49
N ALA A 58 -6.47 19.12 -13.19
CA ALA A 58 -7.24 18.86 -14.41
C ALA A 58 -8.75 18.84 -14.17
N VAL A 59 -9.21 18.26 -13.05
CA VAL A 59 -10.63 18.28 -12.67
C VAL A 59 -11.08 19.71 -12.34
N GLN A 60 -10.28 20.45 -11.57
CA GLN A 60 -10.59 21.82 -11.19
C GLN A 60 -10.67 22.76 -12.40
N ASP A 61 -9.72 22.66 -13.33
CA ASP A 61 -9.64 23.46 -14.55
C ASP A 61 -10.79 23.16 -15.52
N ALA A 62 -11.23 21.90 -15.56
CA ALA A 62 -12.42 21.50 -16.31
C ALA A 62 -13.74 21.92 -15.63
N GLY A 63 -13.70 22.46 -14.41
CA GLY A 63 -14.87 22.94 -13.66
C GLY A 63 -15.59 21.85 -12.85
N GLY A 64 -14.95 20.71 -12.60
CA GLY A 64 -15.46 19.65 -11.73
C GLY A 64 -15.21 19.90 -10.24
N HIS A 65 -15.81 19.07 -9.39
CA HIS A 65 -15.60 19.12 -7.94
C HIS A 65 -14.45 18.19 -7.53
N VAL A 66 -13.57 18.70 -6.68
CA VAL A 66 -12.42 17.96 -6.12
C VAL A 66 -12.56 17.91 -4.60
N ILE A 67 -12.39 16.72 -4.03
CA ILE A 67 -12.42 16.47 -2.58
C ILE A 67 -11.12 15.75 -2.19
N GLY A 68 -10.21 16.47 -1.54
CA GLY A 68 -9.01 15.92 -0.93
C GLY A 68 -9.24 15.50 0.51
N VAL A 69 -8.72 14.35 0.91
CA VAL A 69 -8.69 13.93 2.32
C VAL A 69 -7.23 13.79 2.76
N ILE A 70 -6.82 14.53 3.79
CA ILE A 70 -5.42 14.57 4.22
C ILE A 70 -5.29 14.52 5.75
N PRO A 71 -4.39 13.69 6.30
CA PRO A 71 -4.04 13.76 7.71
C PRO A 71 -3.35 15.07 8.05
N MET A 72 -3.69 15.66 9.19
CA MET A 72 -3.07 16.92 9.65
C MET A 72 -1.54 16.85 9.70
N ALA A 73 -0.98 15.68 10.02
CA ALA A 73 0.46 15.44 10.07
C ALA A 73 1.17 15.48 8.69
N LEU A 74 0.42 15.31 7.59
CA LEU A 74 0.96 15.28 6.22
C LEU A 74 0.79 16.59 5.47
N LEU A 75 -0.04 17.52 5.96
CA LEU A 75 -0.25 18.84 5.35
C LEU A 75 1.08 19.53 4.96
N PRO A 76 2.10 19.65 5.84
CA PRO A 76 3.33 20.36 5.48
C PRO A 76 4.21 19.63 4.46
N LYS A 77 3.96 18.34 4.22
CA LYS A 77 4.80 17.47 3.35
C LYS A 77 4.18 17.24 1.99
N GLU A 78 2.86 17.05 1.94
CA GLU A 78 2.14 16.69 0.70
C GLU A 78 1.47 17.89 0.04
N VAL A 79 1.32 19.01 0.76
CA VAL A 79 0.76 20.26 0.24
C VAL A 79 1.86 21.32 0.17
N CYS A 80 2.43 21.47 -1.02
CA CYS A 80 3.31 22.58 -1.36
C CYS A 80 2.46 23.68 -2.01
N GLY A 81 1.97 24.62 -1.23
CA GLY A 81 1.16 25.74 -1.71
C GLY A 81 -0.34 25.53 -1.51
N LYS A 82 -1.14 25.76 -2.57
CA LYS A 82 -2.59 25.60 -2.53
C LYS A 82 -2.95 24.20 -3.06
N THR A 83 -3.89 23.53 -2.40
CA THR A 83 -4.55 22.33 -2.93
C THR A 83 -5.82 22.74 -3.65
N GLU A 84 -6.18 21.99 -4.70
CA GLU A 84 -7.41 22.20 -5.47
C GLU A 84 -8.63 21.57 -4.79
N GLY A 85 -9.78 22.24 -4.86
CA GLY A 85 -11.03 21.80 -4.27
C GLY A 85 -11.13 21.87 -2.75
N ASP A 86 -12.09 21.11 -2.22
CA ASP A 86 -12.36 21.00 -0.78
C ASP A 86 -11.33 20.07 -0.12
N LEU A 87 -10.86 20.44 1.07
CA LEU A 87 -9.90 19.66 1.82
C LEU A 87 -10.50 19.23 3.17
N VAL A 88 -10.60 17.92 3.37
CA VAL A 88 -11.04 17.30 4.62
C VAL A 88 -9.80 16.87 5.41
N ALA A 89 -9.56 17.57 6.51
CA ALA A 89 -8.51 17.23 7.45
C ALA A 89 -8.93 16.11 8.40
N VAL A 90 -8.07 15.11 8.61
CA VAL A 90 -8.30 13.98 9.52
C VAL A 90 -7.12 13.77 10.47
N ASP A 91 -7.32 12.96 11.52
CA ASP A 91 -6.31 12.75 12.55
C ASP A 91 -5.19 11.80 12.10
N ASP A 92 -5.56 10.74 11.38
CA ASP A 92 -4.66 9.63 11.05
C ASP A 92 -4.92 9.00 9.67
N ILE A 93 -4.05 8.06 9.29
CA ILE A 93 -4.08 7.38 7.99
C ILE A 93 -5.28 6.43 7.85
N HIS A 94 -5.75 5.82 8.94
CA HIS A 94 -6.91 4.94 8.89
C HIS A 94 -8.19 5.75 8.65
N GLN A 95 -8.35 6.86 9.35
CA GLN A 95 -9.44 7.81 9.08
C GLN A 95 -9.38 8.34 7.66
N ARG A 96 -8.19 8.70 7.14
CA ARG A 96 -8.01 9.15 5.75
C ARG A 96 -8.58 8.14 4.76
N LYS A 97 -8.17 6.87 4.86
CA LYS A 97 -8.62 5.82 3.94
C LYS A 97 -10.11 5.52 4.08
N SER A 98 -10.62 5.48 5.32
CA SER A 98 -12.05 5.29 5.60
C SER A 98 -12.91 6.42 5.00
N GLU A 99 -12.48 7.66 5.18
CA GLU A 99 -13.18 8.84 4.67
C GLU A 99 -13.18 8.87 3.14
N MET A 100 -12.04 8.62 2.49
CA MET A 100 -11.94 8.50 1.03
C MET A 100 -12.87 7.40 0.50
N ALA A 101 -12.86 6.23 1.12
CA ALA A 101 -13.70 5.10 0.73
C ALA A 101 -15.19 5.34 0.97
N SER A 102 -15.56 6.11 1.99
CA SER A 102 -16.97 6.46 2.27
C SER A 102 -17.55 7.41 1.22
N ARG A 103 -16.75 8.33 0.71
CA ARG A 103 -17.16 9.39 -0.23
C ARG A 103 -17.20 8.96 -1.68
N ALA A 104 -16.50 7.89 -2.03
CA ALA A 104 -16.38 7.41 -3.40
C ALA A 104 -17.39 6.32 -3.71
N ASP A 105 -17.86 6.26 -4.96
CA ASP A 105 -18.72 5.20 -5.46
C ASP A 105 -17.95 4.17 -6.29
N ALA A 106 -16.75 4.52 -6.74
CA ALA A 106 -15.80 3.66 -7.44
C ALA A 106 -14.34 4.09 -7.17
N PHE A 107 -13.39 3.20 -7.48
CA PHE A 107 -11.97 3.42 -7.23
C PHE A 107 -11.16 3.25 -8.51
N ILE A 108 -10.13 4.06 -8.70
CA ILE A 108 -9.14 3.92 -9.78
C ILE A 108 -7.73 4.04 -9.20
N ALA A 109 -6.85 3.12 -9.57
CA ALA A 109 -5.41 3.25 -9.32
C ALA A 109 -4.68 3.65 -10.61
N LEU A 110 -3.98 4.78 -10.56
CA LEU A 110 -2.96 5.21 -11.53
C LEU A 110 -1.57 4.83 -11.04
N PRO A 111 -0.54 4.81 -11.92
CA PRO A 111 0.84 4.54 -11.53
C PRO A 111 1.28 5.27 -10.26
N GLY A 112 1.89 4.55 -9.32
CA GLY A 112 2.17 5.06 -7.99
C GLY A 112 3.10 4.18 -7.19
N GLY A 113 3.48 4.64 -5.99
CA GLY A 113 4.41 3.92 -5.13
C GLY A 113 3.72 2.97 -4.15
N PHE A 114 4.44 2.62 -3.08
CA PHE A 114 3.91 1.76 -2.01
C PHE A 114 2.63 2.30 -1.36
N GLY A 115 2.48 3.62 -1.22
CA GLY A 115 1.25 4.22 -0.69
C GLY A 115 0.03 3.87 -1.56
N THR A 116 0.15 4.10 -2.87
CA THR A 116 -0.89 3.73 -3.86
C THR A 116 -1.17 2.22 -3.84
N PHE A 117 -0.15 1.38 -3.70
CA PHE A 117 -0.33 -0.07 -3.64
C PHE A 117 -1.06 -0.50 -2.36
N GLU A 118 -0.75 0.14 -1.23
CA GLU A 118 -1.39 -0.13 0.05
C GLU A 118 -2.88 0.26 0.02
N GLU A 119 -3.19 1.46 -0.45
CA GLU A 119 -4.58 1.94 -0.62
C GLU A 119 -5.38 1.04 -1.58
N PHE A 120 -4.76 0.63 -2.69
CA PHE A 120 -5.39 -0.23 -3.69
C PHE A 120 -5.63 -1.66 -3.20
N LEU A 121 -4.65 -2.29 -2.55
CA LEU A 121 -4.82 -3.65 -2.02
C LEU A 121 -5.81 -3.68 -0.83
N GLU A 122 -5.87 -2.61 -0.04
CA GLU A 122 -6.85 -2.50 1.05
C GLU A 122 -8.28 -2.49 0.49
N ILE A 123 -8.56 -1.69 -0.54
CA ILE A 123 -9.91 -1.61 -1.11
C ILE A 123 -10.32 -2.91 -1.81
N ILE A 124 -9.37 -3.61 -2.44
CA ILE A 124 -9.61 -4.98 -2.97
C ILE A 124 -10.00 -5.92 -1.85
N THR A 125 -9.27 -5.88 -0.74
CA THR A 125 -9.53 -6.77 0.41
C THR A 125 -10.90 -6.46 1.02
N TRP A 126 -11.30 -5.18 1.10
CA TRP A 126 -12.63 -4.80 1.59
C TRP A 126 -13.75 -5.30 0.67
N ALA A 127 -13.57 -5.21 -0.64
CA ALA A 127 -14.49 -5.80 -1.61
C ALA A 127 -14.57 -7.33 -1.47
N GLN A 128 -13.43 -8.01 -1.31
CA GLN A 128 -13.35 -9.46 -1.12
C GLN A 128 -14.08 -9.91 0.16
N LEU A 129 -14.03 -9.10 1.22
CA LEU A 129 -14.75 -9.33 2.47
C LEU A 129 -16.23 -8.91 2.41
N GLY A 130 -16.71 -8.39 1.29
CA GLY A 130 -18.09 -7.92 1.11
C GLY A 130 -18.42 -6.63 1.85
N ILE A 131 -17.42 -5.87 2.32
CA ILE A 131 -17.62 -4.58 3.02
C ILE A 131 -18.21 -3.53 2.08
N HIS A 132 -17.86 -3.60 0.79
CA HIS A 132 -18.51 -2.80 -0.25
C HIS A 132 -18.59 -3.58 -1.56
N LYS A 133 -19.39 -3.05 -2.49
CA LYS A 133 -19.63 -3.60 -3.83
C LYS A 133 -19.22 -2.63 -4.96
N LYS A 134 -18.52 -1.55 -4.58
CA LYS A 134 -18.01 -0.49 -5.47
C LYS A 134 -16.98 -1.04 -6.46
N PRO A 135 -17.02 -0.68 -7.75
CA PRO A 135 -16.06 -1.17 -8.73
C PRO A 135 -14.65 -0.59 -8.49
N ILE A 136 -13.63 -1.41 -8.78
CA ILE A 136 -12.22 -1.07 -8.57
C ILE A 136 -11.47 -1.24 -9.90
N GLY A 137 -10.92 -0.13 -10.39
CA GLY A 137 -10.19 -0.05 -11.64
C GLY A 137 -8.67 0.06 -11.44
N LEU A 138 -7.92 -0.60 -12.31
CA LEU A 138 -6.45 -0.49 -12.39
C LEU A 138 -6.06 -0.07 -13.81
N LEU A 139 -5.58 1.17 -13.97
CA LEU A 139 -5.19 1.70 -15.27
C LEU A 139 -3.75 1.32 -15.60
N ASN A 140 -3.56 0.43 -16.56
CA ASN A 140 -2.25 -0.12 -16.89
C ASN A 140 -1.52 0.66 -17.99
N VAL A 141 -1.01 1.83 -17.63
CA VAL A 141 -0.26 2.70 -18.53
C VAL A 141 1.10 2.08 -18.86
N GLU A 142 1.35 1.80 -20.15
CA GLU A 142 2.61 1.22 -20.65
C GLU A 142 3.09 -0.03 -19.88
N GLY A 143 2.17 -0.89 -19.44
CA GLY A 143 2.52 -2.13 -18.74
C GLY A 143 3.00 -1.94 -17.30
N TYR A 144 2.79 -0.75 -16.69
CA TYR A 144 3.24 -0.45 -15.33
C TYR A 144 2.84 -1.49 -14.28
N TYR A 145 1.64 -2.07 -14.42
CA TYR A 145 1.05 -3.04 -13.51
C TYR A 145 1.14 -4.50 -13.97
N ASP A 146 1.83 -4.81 -15.08
CA ASP A 146 1.94 -6.18 -15.62
C ASP A 146 2.45 -7.18 -14.56
N SER A 147 3.48 -6.78 -13.81
CA SER A 147 4.07 -7.59 -12.74
C SER A 147 3.11 -7.80 -11.57
N MET A 148 2.33 -6.79 -11.20
CA MET A 148 1.35 -6.87 -10.12
C MET A 148 0.19 -7.79 -10.53
N PHE A 149 -0.31 -7.64 -11.76
CA PHE A 149 -1.38 -8.49 -12.28
C PHE A 149 -0.91 -9.95 -12.41
N SER A 150 0.33 -10.18 -12.85
CA SER A 150 0.93 -11.52 -12.88
C SER A 150 1.02 -12.16 -11.48
N MET A 151 1.21 -11.36 -10.44
CA MET A 151 1.18 -11.84 -9.05
C MET A 151 -0.23 -12.24 -8.61
N PHE A 152 -1.26 -11.50 -9.01
CA PHE A 152 -2.66 -11.88 -8.75
C PHE A 152 -3.03 -13.18 -9.47
N ASP A 153 -2.60 -13.36 -10.72
CA ASP A 153 -2.78 -14.61 -11.46
C ASP A 153 -2.08 -15.78 -10.77
N LYS A 154 -0.90 -15.56 -10.19
CA LYS A 154 -0.21 -16.58 -9.41
C LYS A 154 -0.98 -16.91 -8.14
N ALA A 155 -1.50 -15.92 -7.42
CA ALA A 155 -2.30 -16.16 -6.22
C ALA A 155 -3.58 -16.95 -6.51
N LEU A 156 -4.22 -16.70 -7.66
CA LEU A 156 -5.33 -17.50 -8.17
C LEU A 156 -4.91 -18.95 -8.48
N LYS A 157 -3.84 -19.13 -9.26
CA LYS A 157 -3.33 -20.46 -9.64
C LYS A 157 -2.91 -21.32 -8.45
N GLU A 158 -2.35 -20.70 -7.42
CA GLU A 158 -1.92 -21.37 -6.18
C GLU A 158 -3.05 -21.52 -5.15
N GLY A 159 -4.26 -21.01 -5.44
CA GLY A 159 -5.44 -21.18 -4.58
C GLY A 159 -5.51 -20.26 -3.37
N PHE A 160 -4.71 -19.18 -3.33
CA PHE A 160 -4.82 -18.15 -2.29
C PHE A 160 -5.96 -17.16 -2.55
N VAL A 161 -6.39 -17.04 -3.81
CA VAL A 161 -7.49 -16.18 -4.26
C VAL A 161 -8.40 -17.02 -5.14
N ASN A 162 -9.72 -16.87 -5.01
CA ASN A 162 -10.68 -17.55 -5.88
C ASN A 162 -11.04 -16.69 -7.11
N GLN A 163 -11.71 -17.28 -8.11
CA GLN A 163 -12.01 -16.56 -9.35
C GLN A 163 -12.90 -15.33 -9.14
N ALA A 164 -13.86 -15.40 -8.21
CA ALA A 164 -14.75 -14.28 -7.90
C ALA A 164 -13.95 -13.09 -7.34
N SER A 165 -13.02 -13.37 -6.42
CA SER A 165 -12.12 -12.37 -5.81
C SER A 165 -11.11 -11.80 -6.82
N HIS A 166 -10.58 -12.63 -7.71
CA HIS A 166 -9.68 -12.19 -8.79
C HIS A 166 -10.40 -11.21 -9.75
N ASN A 167 -11.67 -11.48 -10.06
CA ASN A 167 -12.50 -10.65 -10.94
C ASN A 167 -12.99 -9.33 -10.30
N ILE A 168 -12.68 -9.07 -9.03
CA ILE A 168 -12.99 -7.78 -8.37
C ILE A 168 -12.25 -6.64 -9.06
N VAL A 169 -11.02 -6.89 -9.53
CA VAL A 169 -10.17 -5.88 -10.13
C VAL A 169 -10.43 -5.78 -11.62
N ILE A 170 -10.88 -4.60 -12.05
CA ILE A 170 -11.06 -4.27 -13.46
C ILE A 170 -9.75 -3.71 -14.01
N PHE A 171 -9.09 -4.49 -14.85
CA PHE A 171 -7.89 -4.08 -15.55
C PHE A 171 -8.23 -3.52 -16.94
N ALA A 172 -7.59 -2.41 -17.30
CA ALA A 172 -7.64 -1.87 -18.66
C ALA A 172 -6.35 -1.11 -19.02
N PRO A 173 -5.84 -1.22 -20.26
CA PRO A 173 -4.69 -0.47 -20.75
C PRO A 173 -5.02 0.99 -21.12
N THR A 174 -6.30 1.31 -21.32
CA THR A 174 -6.74 2.66 -21.73
C THR A 174 -7.83 3.19 -20.80
N LEU A 175 -7.87 4.51 -20.68
CA LEU A 175 -8.82 5.21 -19.83
C LEU A 175 -10.28 4.99 -20.26
N ALA A 176 -10.55 5.10 -21.56
CA ALA A 176 -11.89 4.90 -22.11
C ALA A 176 -12.42 3.50 -21.80
N GLU A 177 -11.62 2.47 -22.06
CA GLU A 177 -11.96 1.09 -21.73
C GLU A 177 -12.17 0.89 -20.23
N LEU A 178 -11.34 1.51 -19.38
CA LEU A 178 -11.48 1.41 -17.93
C LEU A 178 -12.83 1.96 -17.46
N LEU A 179 -13.17 3.19 -17.87
CA LEU A 179 -14.40 3.86 -17.44
C LEU A 179 -15.66 3.14 -17.94
N ASP A 180 -15.62 2.57 -19.15
CA ASP A 180 -16.74 1.81 -19.70
C ASP A 180 -16.92 0.46 -18.98
N LYS A 181 -15.81 -0.20 -18.60
CA LYS A 181 -15.85 -1.41 -17.76
C LYS A 181 -16.34 -1.11 -16.34
N LEU A 182 -15.90 0.00 -15.73
CA LEU A 182 -16.40 0.43 -14.41
C LEU A 182 -17.92 0.66 -14.47
N LYS A 183 -18.42 1.30 -15.52
CA LYS A 183 -19.85 1.57 -15.72
C LYS A 183 -20.70 0.30 -15.83
N SER A 184 -20.16 -0.74 -16.45
CA SER A 184 -20.85 -2.01 -16.67
C SER A 184 -20.59 -3.06 -15.56
N TYR A 185 -19.82 -2.71 -14.53
CA TYR A 185 -19.48 -3.63 -13.47
C TYR A 185 -20.70 -4.10 -12.70
N THR A 186 -20.82 -5.41 -12.54
CA THR A 186 -21.76 -6.04 -11.64
C THR A 186 -20.97 -6.85 -10.61
N PRO A 187 -21.18 -6.61 -9.30
CA PRO A 187 -20.47 -7.34 -8.26
C PRO A 187 -20.73 -8.84 -8.36
N LEU A 188 -19.68 -9.64 -8.45
CA LEU A 188 -19.78 -11.09 -8.35
C LEU A 188 -19.88 -11.46 -6.87
N VAL A 189 -21.06 -11.87 -6.44
CA VAL A 189 -21.27 -12.33 -5.07
C VAL A 189 -20.74 -13.76 -4.95
N ASP A 190 -19.64 -13.94 -4.24
CA ASP A 190 -19.22 -15.26 -3.79
C ASP A 190 -20.10 -15.67 -2.59
N ILE A 191 -21.00 -16.63 -2.82
CA ILE A 191 -21.95 -17.14 -1.82
C ILE A 191 -21.21 -17.85 -0.66
N SER A 192 -19.92 -18.15 -0.81
CA SER A 192 -19.11 -18.83 0.21
C SER A 192 -18.56 -17.90 1.31
N VAL A 193 -18.57 -16.58 1.11
CA VAL A 193 -18.20 -15.60 2.13
C VAL A 193 -19.47 -14.91 2.64
N PRO A 194 -19.92 -15.19 3.88
CA PRO A 194 -21.06 -14.47 4.44
C PRO A 194 -20.78 -12.97 4.44
N GLU A 195 -21.76 -12.17 3.99
CA GLU A 195 -21.66 -10.71 4.03
C GLU A 195 -21.36 -10.26 5.47
N LEU A 196 -20.20 -9.60 5.65
CA LEU A 196 -19.73 -9.21 6.98
C LEU A 196 -20.59 -8.07 7.52
N GLN A 197 -21.49 -8.40 8.44
CA GLN A 197 -22.22 -7.42 9.24
C GLN A 197 -21.38 -7.02 10.45
N TRP A 198 -20.82 -5.81 10.43
CA TRP A 198 -20.01 -5.25 11.53
C TRP A 198 -20.85 -4.56 12.62
N ALA A 199 -22.19 -4.66 12.56
CA ALA A 199 -23.08 -4.13 13.59
C ALA A 199 -22.59 -4.56 14.97
N THR A 200 -22.47 -3.61 15.90
CA THR A 200 -21.84 -3.70 17.23
C THR A 200 -22.01 -5.08 17.84
N VAL A 201 -21.05 -5.97 17.60
CA VAL A 201 -21.00 -7.26 18.30
C VAL A 201 -20.58 -6.88 19.71
N ALA A 202 -21.56 -6.66 20.58
CA ALA A 202 -21.36 -6.60 22.01
C ALA A 202 -20.40 -7.73 22.36
N SER A 203 -19.26 -7.37 22.94
CA SER A 203 -18.09 -8.23 23.18
C SER A 203 -18.51 -9.61 23.70
N ARG A 204 -18.72 -10.55 22.77
CA ARG A 204 -18.94 -11.94 23.15
C ARG A 204 -17.59 -12.50 23.57
N PRO A 205 -17.42 -12.96 24.81
CA PRO A 205 -16.15 -13.51 25.24
C PRO A 205 -15.82 -14.72 24.36
N VAL A 206 -14.69 -14.63 23.65
CA VAL A 206 -14.12 -15.75 22.90
C VAL A 206 -13.70 -16.81 23.92
N LYS A 207 -14.49 -17.89 24.04
CA LYS A 207 -14.07 -19.06 24.83
C LYS A 207 -12.89 -19.71 24.12
N ARG A 208 -11.67 -19.46 24.61
CA ARG A 208 -10.52 -20.31 24.30
C ARG A 208 -10.86 -21.72 24.77
N GLN A 209 -11.01 -22.67 23.84
CA GLN A 209 -10.95 -24.08 24.19
C GLN A 209 -9.53 -24.39 24.62
N HIS A 210 -9.31 -24.45 25.94
CA HIS A 210 -8.14 -25.13 26.48
C HIS A 210 -8.39 -26.64 26.38
N ASN A 211 -7.79 -27.29 25.39
CA ASN A 211 -7.57 -28.73 25.45
C ASN A 211 -6.51 -28.99 26.52
N GLY A 212 -6.96 -29.10 27.77
CA GLY A 212 -6.18 -29.64 28.87
C GLY A 212 -6.22 -31.16 28.80
N SER A 213 -5.19 -31.79 28.21
CA SER A 213 -4.94 -33.22 28.42
C SER A 213 -4.02 -33.38 29.63
N SER A 214 -4.61 -33.39 30.83
CA SER A 214 -3.98 -33.96 32.02
C SER A 214 -4.22 -35.47 32.02
N GLY A 215 -3.16 -36.25 31.87
CA GLY A 215 -3.23 -37.70 31.91
C GLY A 215 -1.84 -38.35 31.95
N THR A 216 -1.19 -38.31 33.10
CA THR A 216 -0.07 -39.19 33.43
C THR A 216 -0.62 -40.50 34.00
N ALA A 217 -0.32 -41.64 33.37
CA ALA A 217 0.08 -42.88 34.07
C ALA A 217 0.51 -43.96 33.06
N SER A 218 1.69 -44.51 33.33
CA SER A 218 2.36 -45.62 32.66
C SER A 218 1.75 -46.97 33.06
N SER A 219 1.68 -47.96 32.15
CA SER A 219 2.35 -49.26 32.30
C SER A 219 2.14 -50.24 31.13
N ALA A 220 3.27 -50.72 30.60
CA ALA A 220 3.65 -52.08 30.23
C ALA A 220 2.79 -53.03 29.34
N MET A 221 3.37 -53.29 28.16
CA MET A 221 3.69 -54.60 27.53
C MET A 221 2.62 -55.69 27.27
N ARG A 222 2.44 -55.98 25.97
CA ARG A 222 2.65 -57.26 25.21
C ARG A 222 2.17 -56.94 23.78
N GLY A 223 2.83 -57.17 22.66
CA GLY A 223 3.79 -58.20 22.27
C GLY A 223 3.16 -59.03 21.15
N SER A 224 3.33 -58.65 19.88
CA SER A 224 3.26 -59.58 18.74
C SER A 224 3.89 -58.96 17.48
N THR A 225 4.99 -59.59 17.07
CA THR A 225 5.74 -59.48 15.84
C THR A 225 4.96 -59.93 14.60
N THR A 226 5.14 -59.24 13.47
CA THR A 226 5.45 -59.85 12.16
C THR A 226 6.13 -58.83 11.26
N ALA A 227 7.24 -59.25 10.67
CA ALA A 227 8.10 -58.51 9.74
C ALA A 227 7.77 -58.83 8.28
N ALA A 228 8.09 -57.90 7.36
CA ALA A 228 8.66 -58.14 6.01
C ALA A 228 8.80 -56.79 5.26
N SER A 229 10.03 -56.30 5.07
CA SER A 229 10.79 -56.27 3.79
C SER A 229 10.43 -55.06 2.88
N SER A 230 11.20 -53.98 2.92
CA SER A 230 12.36 -53.67 2.05
C SER A 230 12.01 -53.27 0.61
N ALA A 231 12.29 -52.01 0.24
CA ALA A 231 12.91 -51.67 -1.03
C ALA A 231 13.48 -50.25 -0.99
N SER A 232 14.78 -50.19 -1.30
CA SER A 232 15.63 -49.01 -1.46
C SER A 232 15.27 -48.22 -2.72
N GLY A 233 15.46 -46.90 -2.68
CA GLY A 233 15.24 -46.01 -3.81
C GLY A 233 15.89 -44.65 -3.62
N ALA A 234 17.18 -44.62 -3.25
CA ALA A 234 17.99 -43.41 -3.31
C ALA A 234 18.15 -42.97 -4.78
N ARG A 235 17.78 -41.72 -5.09
CA ARG A 235 18.19 -41.08 -6.35
C ARG A 235 18.96 -39.80 -6.02
N ALA A 236 20.26 -39.88 -6.33
CA ALA A 236 21.27 -38.88 -6.10
C ALA A 236 21.00 -37.59 -6.87
N PHE A 237 21.07 -36.45 -6.18
CA PHE A 237 21.30 -35.15 -6.82
C PHE A 237 22.78 -35.05 -7.19
N ARG A 238 23.06 -35.01 -8.50
CA ARG A 238 24.38 -34.66 -9.03
C ARG A 238 24.67 -33.21 -8.70
N ALA A 239 25.71 -32.98 -7.90
CA ALA A 239 26.50 -31.76 -7.93
C ALA A 239 27.41 -31.81 -9.16
N LEU A 240 27.55 -30.68 -9.87
CA LEU A 240 28.78 -30.36 -10.58
C LEU A 240 29.13 -28.88 -10.39
N PRO A 241 30.45 -28.55 -10.42
CA PRO A 241 31.01 -27.31 -9.91
C PRO A 241 31.38 -26.32 -11.03
N ASN A 242 31.57 -25.04 -10.70
CA ASN A 242 32.87 -24.37 -10.79
C ASN A 242 32.77 -22.85 -10.53
N ILE A 243 33.71 -22.41 -9.70
CA ILE A 243 34.11 -21.05 -9.36
C ILE A 243 35.16 -20.55 -10.38
N VAL A 244 35.47 -19.24 -10.32
CA VAL A 244 36.56 -18.44 -10.95
C VAL A 244 36.04 -17.62 -12.17
N SER A 245 36.18 -16.30 -12.27
CA SER A 245 37.22 -15.38 -11.78
C SER A 245 36.69 -13.97 -11.51
N LEU A 246 37.22 -13.33 -10.46
CA LEU A 246 37.31 -11.86 -10.38
C LEU A 246 38.26 -11.36 -11.47
N ALA A 247 37.91 -10.23 -12.08
CA ALA A 247 38.85 -9.36 -12.78
C ALA A 247 38.59 -7.91 -12.34
N THR A 248 39.61 -7.36 -11.71
CA THR A 248 39.78 -5.97 -11.30
C THR A 248 39.98 -5.05 -12.50
N THR A 249 39.22 -3.96 -12.57
CA THR A 249 39.62 -2.63 -13.09
C THR A 249 38.70 -1.63 -12.35
N GLY A 250 39.17 -0.65 -11.58
CA GLY A 250 40.20 0.32 -11.91
C GLY A 250 39.53 1.61 -12.42
N GLY A 251 38.83 2.33 -11.56
CA GLY A 251 38.13 3.58 -11.94
C GLY A 251 37.98 4.53 -10.75
N ARG A 252 38.84 5.55 -10.71
CA ARG A 252 38.82 6.66 -9.75
C ARG A 252 37.54 7.48 -9.98
N CYS A 253 36.87 7.89 -8.92
CA CYS A 253 35.93 9.02 -8.98
C CYS A 253 36.33 10.03 -7.91
N GLY A 254 36.56 11.27 -8.36
CA GLY A 254 37.15 12.34 -7.60
C GLY A 254 36.21 12.95 -6.56
N LEU A 255 36.83 13.38 -5.46
CA LEU A 255 36.32 14.37 -4.53
C LEU A 255 36.17 15.71 -5.24
N VAL A 256 35.00 16.34 -5.13
CA VAL A 256 34.84 17.80 -5.23
C VAL A 256 34.00 18.27 -4.05
N ASN A 257 34.53 19.30 -3.40
CA ASN A 257 34.12 19.90 -2.14
C ASN A 257 32.91 20.84 -2.24
N ASP A 258 32.38 21.12 -1.04
CA ASP A 258 31.85 22.40 -0.56
C ASP A 258 30.48 22.87 -1.07
N VAL A 259 29.48 22.74 -0.18
CA VAL A 259 28.58 23.88 0.13
C VAL A 259 28.41 23.96 1.65
N ARG A 260 28.91 25.05 2.22
CA ARG A 260 28.65 25.49 3.61
C ARG A 260 27.23 26.03 3.71
N CYS A 261 26.47 25.61 4.71
CA CYS A 261 25.35 26.40 5.24
C CYS A 261 25.64 26.76 6.70
N SER A 262 26.03 28.03 6.86
CA SER A 262 26.12 28.79 8.09
C SER A 262 24.75 28.86 8.79
N GLY A 263 24.77 28.78 10.11
CA GLY A 263 23.57 28.64 10.93
C GLY A 263 22.69 29.89 11.05
N LEU A 264 21.51 29.65 11.63
CA LEU A 264 20.85 30.60 12.51
C LEU A 264 19.96 29.80 13.47
N LEU A 265 20.42 29.69 14.71
CA LEU A 265 19.57 29.36 15.85
C LEU A 265 18.52 30.47 16.00
N ARG A 266 17.25 30.09 16.08
CA ARG A 266 16.29 30.81 16.93
C ARG A 266 15.51 29.83 17.78
N CYS A 267 15.65 30.03 19.08
CA CYS A 267 14.88 29.42 20.14
C CYS A 267 13.39 29.67 19.93
N PHE A 268 12.58 28.62 20.06
CA PHE A 268 11.18 28.77 20.48
C PHE A 268 10.86 27.64 21.45
N GLN A 269 10.60 28.01 22.70
CA GLN A 269 10.15 27.10 23.75
C GLN A 269 8.66 26.77 23.55
N PRO A 270 8.21 25.54 23.81
CA PRO A 270 6.79 25.19 23.82
C PRO A 270 6.18 25.40 25.22
N PRO A 271 4.92 25.87 25.35
CA PRO A 271 4.17 25.73 26.58
C PRO A 271 3.33 24.44 26.58
N HIS A 272 3.47 23.71 27.69
CA HIS A 272 2.48 22.81 28.32
C HIS A 272 1.99 21.57 27.57
N ALA A 273 2.68 20.46 27.84
CA ALA A 273 2.16 19.11 27.74
C ALA A 273 1.22 18.80 28.92
N HIS A 274 0.01 18.30 28.62
CA HIS A 274 -0.74 17.44 29.53
C HIS A 274 -0.53 15.98 29.12
N GLN A 275 -0.09 15.20 30.09
CA GLN A 275 0.36 13.82 30.01
C GLN A 275 -0.77 12.85 29.69
N PHE A 276 -0.54 11.91 28.78
CA PHE A 276 -1.00 10.53 28.96
C PHE A 276 0.15 9.59 28.55
N ASN A 277 0.63 8.87 29.56
CA ASN A 277 1.89 8.16 29.58
C ASN A 277 1.58 6.65 29.59
N ILE A 278 1.73 5.96 28.46
CA ILE A 278 1.73 4.49 28.42
C ILE A 278 2.80 4.08 27.42
N TRP A 279 4.06 3.97 27.85
CA TRP A 279 5.03 3.02 27.29
C TRP A 279 6.24 2.94 28.24
N GLY A 280 6.13 2.03 29.21
CA GLY A 280 7.23 1.65 30.09
C GLY A 280 7.29 0.14 30.16
N LYS A 281 8.12 -0.48 29.32
CA LYS A 281 8.83 -1.75 29.53
C LYS A 281 9.44 -2.24 28.21
N LEU A 282 10.78 -2.16 28.12
CA LEU A 282 11.73 -3.12 27.55
C LEU A 282 12.94 -2.41 26.92
N THR A 283 13.80 -1.88 27.79
CA THR A 283 15.23 -1.77 27.54
C THR A 283 15.95 -2.50 28.66
N SER A 284 16.33 -3.74 28.40
CA SER A 284 17.46 -4.40 29.07
C SER A 284 17.83 -5.63 28.24
N ILE A 285 18.88 -5.47 27.43
CA ILE A 285 19.99 -6.41 27.24
C ILE A 285 21.06 -5.56 26.54
N CYS A 286 21.92 -4.96 27.35
CA CYS A 286 23.19 -4.38 26.93
C CYS A 286 24.25 -5.46 27.08
N GLY A 287 24.87 -5.88 25.97
CA GLY A 287 26.18 -6.52 25.96
C GLY A 287 27.19 -5.48 25.48
N ALA A 288 28.03 -5.01 26.40
CA ALA A 288 29.05 -4.00 26.17
C ALA A 288 30.31 -4.61 25.51
N SER A 289 30.86 -3.90 24.53
CA SER A 289 32.29 -3.93 24.21
C SER A 289 32.68 -2.58 23.63
N GLY A 290 33.37 -1.79 24.46
CA GLY A 290 33.85 -0.46 24.12
C GLY A 290 35.11 -0.49 23.26
N VAL A 291 35.25 0.51 22.41
CA VAL A 291 36.54 0.96 21.88
C VAL A 291 36.58 2.48 22.02
N SER A 292 37.58 2.94 22.77
CA SER A 292 37.90 4.34 23.05
C SER A 292 38.55 5.00 21.83
N MET A 293 38.04 6.16 21.39
CA MET A 293 38.68 6.99 20.38
C MET A 293 39.63 7.99 21.05
N ALA A 294 40.91 7.91 20.69
CA ALA A 294 41.94 8.88 21.08
C ALA A 294 41.84 10.16 20.24
N ALA A 295 41.90 11.31 20.92
CA ALA A 295 41.88 12.64 20.33
C ALA A 295 43.22 13.01 19.66
N VAL A 296 43.16 13.63 18.48
CA VAL A 296 44.30 14.21 17.75
C VAL A 296 44.29 15.73 17.93
N PRO A 297 45.41 16.39 18.30
CA PRO A 297 45.43 17.84 18.55
C PRO A 297 45.58 18.65 17.26
N ALA A 298 44.87 19.78 17.21
CA ALA A 298 44.86 20.76 16.12
C ALA A 298 46.19 21.52 15.98
N ARG A 299 46.71 21.65 14.75
CA ARG A 299 47.80 22.57 14.41
C ARG A 299 47.25 23.95 14.00
N ARG A 300 47.91 25.01 14.49
CA ARG A 300 47.67 26.42 14.17
C ARG A 300 48.22 26.80 12.78
N PRO A 301 47.71 27.88 12.15
CA PRO A 301 48.07 28.26 10.79
C PRO A 301 49.33 29.14 10.73
N VAL A 302 50.11 28.96 9.67
CA VAL A 302 50.97 29.97 9.02
C VAL A 302 50.77 29.79 7.52
#